data_AF-K0ILV4-F1
#
_entry.id   AF-K0ILV4-F1
#
_cell.length_a   1.000
_cell.length_b   1.000
_cell.length_c   1.000
_cell.angle_alpha   90.00
_cell.angle_beta   90.00
_cell.angle_gamma   90.00
#
_symmetry.space_group_name_H-M   'P 1'
#
loop_
_entity.id
_entity.type
_entity.pdbx_description
1 polymer ?
#
loop_
_entity_poly.entity_id
_entity_poly.type
_entity_poly.pdbx_seq_one_letter_code
_entity_poly.pdbx_strand_id
1 'polypeptide(L)'
;MTLFPNDDIITQIIGSWQSYADVLNAEDRIAFDNMMKKCYKYSRSIEAKAKPFENEALFMAMLLEQEKIILWLLAKIEKLEKGKVEKP
;
A
#
# COMPACT_ATOMS: atom_id res chain seq x y z
N MET A 1 -14.44 -16.82 16.42
CA MET A 1 -12.99 -16.56 16.62
C MET A 1 -12.24 -17.74 16.05
N THR A 2 -11.45 -17.52 15.00
CA THR A 2 -10.65 -18.56 14.33
C THR A 2 -9.33 -18.78 15.07
N LEU A 3 -8.93 -20.04 15.19
CA LEU A 3 -7.85 -20.55 16.05
C LEU A 3 -6.43 -20.44 15.45
N PHE A 4 -6.28 -19.74 14.31
CA PHE A 4 -4.99 -19.56 13.64
C PHE A 4 -4.83 -18.12 13.16
N PRO A 5 -3.94 -17.31 13.76
CA PRO A 5 -3.69 -15.93 13.34
C PRO A 5 -2.98 -15.81 11.97
N ASN A 6 -2.62 -16.92 11.34
CA ASN A 6 -2.00 -16.98 10.01
C ASN A 6 -3.00 -17.16 8.85
N ASP A 7 -4.30 -17.21 9.14
CA ASP A 7 -5.36 -17.33 8.12
C ASP A 7 -5.97 -15.97 7.72
N ASP A 8 -5.28 -14.85 8.00
CA ASP A 8 -5.68 -13.55 7.44
C ASP A 8 -5.44 -13.59 5.92
N ILE A 9 -6.50 -13.32 5.16
CA ILE A 9 -6.49 -13.28 3.70
C ILE A 9 -5.38 -12.38 3.17
N ILE A 10 -5.03 -11.32 3.90
CA ILE A 10 -3.93 -10.41 3.53
C ILE A 10 -2.58 -11.10 3.62
N THR A 11 -2.35 -11.91 4.65
CA THR A 11 -1.11 -12.69 4.80
C THR A 11 -0.98 -13.70 3.66
N GLN A 12 -2.09 -14.34 3.27
CA GLN A 12 -2.13 -15.26 2.13
C GLN A 12 -1.85 -14.54 0.80
N ILE A 13 -2.48 -13.38 0.56
CA ILE A 13 -2.23 -12.59 -0.64
C ILE A 13 -0.76 -12.19 -0.66
N ILE A 14 -0.22 -11.56 0.40
CA ILE A 14 1.18 -11.12 0.43
C ILE A 14 2.14 -12.29 0.25
N GLY A 15 1.89 -13.43 0.90
CA GLY A 15 2.66 -14.65 0.71
C GLY A 15 2.64 -15.15 -0.74
N SER A 16 1.52 -15.01 -1.46
CA SER A 16 1.44 -15.39 -2.87
C SER A 16 2.31 -14.54 -3.80
N TRP A 17 2.71 -13.34 -3.37
CA TRP A 17 3.62 -12.45 -4.09
C TRP A 17 5.10 -12.64 -3.72
N GLN A 18 5.45 -13.60 -2.85
CA GLN A 18 6.83 -13.78 -2.41
C GLN A 18 7.79 -14.10 -3.56
N SER A 19 7.37 -14.95 -4.51
CA SER A 19 8.20 -15.29 -5.68
C SER A 19 8.46 -14.09 -6.60
N TYR A 20 7.53 -13.13 -6.64
CA TYR A 20 7.74 -11.85 -7.34
C TYR A 20 8.80 -11.02 -6.62
N ALA A 21 8.69 -10.88 -5.29
CA ALA A 21 9.70 -10.18 -4.49
C ALA A 21 11.09 -10.83 -4.58
N ASP A 22 11.15 -12.15 -4.72
CA ASP A 22 12.38 -12.92 -4.76
C ASP A 22 13.26 -12.67 -5.99
N VAL A 23 12.67 -12.23 -7.11
CA VAL A 23 13.40 -11.90 -8.34
C VAL A 23 13.76 -10.42 -8.44
N LEU A 24 13.28 -9.57 -7.52
CA LEU A 24 13.66 -8.17 -7.46
C LEU A 24 15.09 -7.99 -6.91
N ASN A 25 15.75 -6.93 -7.37
CA ASN A 25 16.99 -6.47 -6.74
C ASN A 25 16.71 -5.98 -5.29
N ALA A 26 17.78 -5.73 -4.53
CA ALA A 26 17.64 -5.41 -3.11
C ALA A 26 16.83 -4.12 -2.85
N GLU A 27 17.02 -3.09 -3.67
CA GLU A 27 16.31 -1.81 -3.51
C GLU A 27 14.82 -1.96 -3.82
N ASP A 28 14.50 -2.59 -4.96
CA ASP A 28 13.12 -2.81 -5.40
C ASP A 28 12.38 -3.73 -4.44
N ARG A 29 13.04 -4.76 -3.89
CA ARG A 29 12.44 -5.65 -2.89
C ARG A 29 12.05 -4.89 -1.63
N ILE A 30 12.93 -4.02 -1.12
CA ILE A 30 12.64 -3.20 0.07
C ILE A 30 11.46 -2.26 -0.21
N ALA A 31 11.43 -1.63 -1.39
CA ALA A 31 10.32 -0.77 -1.79
C ALA A 31 8.99 -1.55 -1.89
N PHE A 32 9.03 -2.72 -2.51
CA PHE A 32 7.89 -3.62 -2.66
C PHE A 32 7.35 -4.07 -1.29
N ASP A 33 8.20 -4.56 -0.39
CA ASP A 33 7.80 -5.00 0.95
C ASP A 33 7.16 -3.86 1.75
N ASN A 34 7.72 -2.65 1.65
CA ASN A 34 7.18 -1.47 2.31
C ASN A 34 5.80 -1.08 1.73
N MET A 35 5.60 -1.22 0.42
CA MET A 35 4.31 -1.01 -0.22
C MET A 35 3.28 -2.03 0.29
N MET A 36 3.61 -3.32 0.28
CA MET A 36 2.72 -4.39 0.75
C MET A 36 2.34 -4.20 2.23
N LYS A 37 3.29 -3.79 3.07
CA LYS A 37 3.04 -3.47 4.49
C LYS A 37 2.01 -2.35 4.67
N LYS A 38 2.03 -1.32 3.82
CA LYS A 38 1.06 -0.21 3.89
C LYS A 38 -0.36 -0.65 3.55
N CYS A 39 -0.53 -1.71 2.76
CA CYS A 39 -1.83 -2.24 2.38
C CYS A 39 -2.55 -2.96 3.53
N TYR A 40 -1.84 -3.45 4.56
CA TYR A 40 -2.46 -4.14 5.71
C TYR A 40 -3.54 -3.32 6.41
N LYS A 41 -3.42 -1.99 6.46
CA LYS A 41 -4.44 -1.13 7.09
C LYS A 41 -5.79 -1.13 6.36
N TYR A 42 -5.82 -1.63 5.12
CA TYR A 42 -7.02 -1.81 4.32
C TYR A 42 -7.55 -3.25 4.37
N SER A 43 -7.07 -4.09 5.30
CA SER A 43 -7.46 -5.49 5.43
C SER A 43 -8.98 -5.69 5.39
N ARG A 44 -9.71 -4.93 6.21
CA ARG A 44 -11.19 -4.98 6.24
C ARG A 44 -11.84 -4.60 4.90
N SER A 45 -11.29 -3.61 4.20
CA SER A 45 -11.82 -3.19 2.90
C SER A 45 -11.55 -4.23 1.81
N ILE A 46 -10.39 -4.89 1.90
CA ILE A 46 -9.99 -5.96 1.00
C ILE A 46 -10.85 -7.21 1.25
N GLU A 47 -11.02 -7.61 2.51
CA GLU A 47 -11.90 -8.69 2.94
C GLU A 47 -13.35 -8.47 2.51
N ALA A 48 -13.85 -7.23 2.60
CA ALA A 48 -15.23 -6.90 2.24
C ALA A 48 -15.56 -7.13 0.76
N LYS A 49 -14.56 -7.07 -0.13
CA LYS A 49 -14.76 -7.39 -1.55
C LYS A 49 -14.95 -8.88 -1.80
N ALA A 50 -14.49 -9.72 -0.88
CA ALA A 50 -14.56 -11.18 -0.88
C ALA A 50 -13.93 -11.88 -2.10
N LYS A 51 -13.73 -13.20 -1.97
CA LYS A 51 -13.32 -14.09 -3.05
C LYS A 51 -14.27 -13.98 -4.25
N PRO A 52 -13.77 -14.10 -5.50
CA PRO A 52 -12.39 -14.43 -5.89
C PRO A 52 -11.53 -13.22 -6.29
N PHE A 53 -11.87 -11.99 -5.85
CA PHE A 53 -11.27 -10.75 -6.35
C PHE A 53 -10.28 -10.09 -5.37
N GLU A 54 -9.54 -10.90 -4.61
CA GLU A 54 -8.64 -10.43 -3.56
C GLU A 54 -7.48 -9.58 -4.10
N ASN A 55 -6.95 -9.95 -5.27
CA ASN A 55 -5.84 -9.22 -5.89
C ASN A 55 -6.29 -7.84 -6.39
N GLU A 56 -7.47 -7.74 -6.98
CA GLU A 56 -8.06 -6.47 -7.40
C GLU A 56 -8.31 -5.56 -6.20
N ALA A 57 -8.79 -6.12 -5.10
CA ALA A 57 -8.98 -5.37 -3.86
C ALA A 57 -7.64 -4.87 -3.28
N LEU A 58 -6.59 -5.70 -3.32
CA LEU A 58 -5.24 -5.28 -2.95
C LEU A 58 -4.71 -4.17 -3.85
N PHE A 59 -4.88 -4.27 -5.17
CA PHE A 59 -4.46 -3.22 -6.11
C PHE A 59 -5.21 -1.91 -5.87
N MET A 60 -6.51 -1.96 -5.56
CA MET A 60 -7.26 -0.76 -5.17
C MET A 60 -6.71 -0.13 -3.89
N ALA A 61 -6.30 -0.93 -2.90
CA ALA A 61 -5.65 -0.43 -1.70
C ALA A 61 -4.28 0.21 -1.99
N MET A 62 -3.49 -0.37 -2.91
CA MET A 62 -2.22 0.22 -3.36
C MET A 62 -2.45 1.56 -4.06
N LEU A 63 -3.38 1.62 -5.01
CA LEU A 63 -3.73 2.85 -5.74
C LEU A 63 -4.20 3.95 -4.79
N LEU A 64 -5.04 3.61 -3.81
CA LEU A 64 -5.51 4.55 -2.80
C LEU A 64 -4.37 5.11 -1.93
N GLU A 65 -3.37 4.29 -1.58
CA GLU A 65 -2.18 4.81 -0.88
C GLU A 65 -1.39 5.79 -1.72
N GLN A 66 -1.19 5.47 -3.00
CA GLN A 66 -0.44 6.36 -3.88
C GLN A 66 -1.18 7.68 -4.11
N GLU A 67 -2.50 7.65 -4.28
CA GLU A 67 -3.32 8.86 -4.38
C GLU A 67 -3.17 9.76 -3.15
N LYS A 68 -3.17 9.17 -1.94
CA LYS A 68 -2.97 9.93 -0.70
C LYS A 68 -1.57 10.54 -0.60
N ILE A 69 -0.55 9.82 -1.05
CA ILE A 69 0.83 10.34 -1.09
C ILE A 69 0.94 11.50 -2.08
N ILE A 70 0.32 11.38 -3.26
CA ILE A 70 0.26 12.44 -4.27
C ILE A 70 -0.41 13.69 -3.70
N LEU A 71 -1.61 13.55 -3.11
CA LEU A 71 -2.32 14.66 -2.50
C LEU A 71 -1.50 15.33 -1.38
N TRP A 72 -0.82 14.54 -0.56
CA TRP A 72 0.06 15.07 0.49
C TRP A 72 1.27 15.83 -0.08
N LEU A 73 1.91 15.32 -1.14
CA LEU A 73 3.02 15.97 -1.82
C LEU A 73 2.57 17.30 -2.46
N LEU A 74 1.43 17.30 -3.16
CA LEU A 74 0.86 18.50 -3.77
C LEU A 74 0.61 19.60 -2.72
N ALA A 75 -0.01 19.25 -1.59
CA ALA A 75 -0.26 20.18 -0.49
C ALA A 75 1.06 20.72 0.12
N LYS A 76 2.12 19.92 0.14
CA LYS A 76 3.44 20.34 0.64
C LYS A 76 4.13 21.28 -0.35
N ILE A 77 4.04 21.01 -1.64
CA ILE A 77 4.57 21.88 -2.70
C ILE A 77 3.90 23.25 -2.65
N GLU A 78 2.56 23.29 -2.60
CA GLU A 78 1.79 24.53 -2.54
C GLU A 78 2.20 25.41 -1.34
N LYS A 79 2.42 24.80 -0.17
CA LYS A 79 2.91 25.51 1.03
C LYS A 79 4.32 26.08 0.85
N LEU A 80 5.22 25.32 0.23
CA LEU A 80 6.59 25.77 -0.03
C LEU A 80 6.63 26.89 -1.05
N GLU A 81 5.75 26.89 -2.04
CA GLU A 81 5.62 27.96 -3.03
C GLU A 81 5.09 29.25 -2.38
N LYS A 82 4.03 29.17 -1.57
CA LYS A 82 3.50 30.32 -0.81
C LYS A 82 4.55 30.93 0.12
N GLY A 83 5.29 30.11 0.85
CA GLY A 83 6.35 30.57 1.76
C GLY A 83 7.58 31.19 1.07
N LYS A 84 7.76 30.98 -0.25
CA LYS A 84 8.78 31.68 -1.05
C LYS A 84 8.31 33.06 -1.51
N VAL A 85 7.00 33.24 -1.73
CA VAL A 85 6.40 34.52 -2.13
C VAL A 85 6.28 35.50 -0.94
N GLU A 86 6.15 34.97 0.28
CA GLU A 86 6.01 35.77 1.51
C GLU A 86 7.34 36.17 2.18
N LYS A 87 8.50 35.75 1.65
CA LYS A 87 9.81 36.23 2.13
C LYS A 87 10.18 37.55 1.42
N PRO A 88 10.30 38.68 2.14
CA PRO A 88 10.74 39.96 1.59
C PRO A 88 12.22 39.96 1.18
#